data_AF-A0A1X1ESJ0-F1
#
_entry.id   AF-A0A1X1ESJ0-F1
#
_cell.length_a   1.000
_cell.length_b   1.000
_cell.length_c   1.000
_cell.angle_alpha   90.00
_cell.angle_beta   90.00
_cell.angle_gamma   90.00
#
_symmetry.space_group_name_H-M   'P 1'
#
loop_
_entity.id
_entity.type
_entity.pdbx_description
1 polymer ?
#
loop_
_entity_poly.entity_id
_entity_poly.type
_entity_poly.pdbx_seq_one_letter_code
_entity_poly.pdbx_strand_id
1 'polypeptide(L)' 'MRNSLYWMSTLSRWRLEENDFEWVVSFDTYSREVEFEFERLLNDYKLRECLHSQTGDVRASIIGNVLKSIDSRLSQ' A
#
# COMPACT_ATOMS: atom_id res chain seq x y z
N MET A 1 -4.09 0.44 0.15
CA MET A 1 -4.71 1.10 -1.02
C MET A 1 -4.73 2.62 -0.91
N ARG A 2 -5.15 3.21 0.24
CA ARG A 2 -5.20 4.67 0.47
C ARG A 2 -3.94 5.44 0.06
N ASN A 3 -2.75 4.92 0.35
CA ASN A 3 -1.50 5.58 -0.04
C ASN A 3 -1.33 5.68 -1.56
N SER A 4 -1.82 4.70 -2.32
CA SER A 4 -1.81 4.73 -3.78
C SER A 4 -2.78 5.79 -4.33
N LEU A 5 -3.91 6.04 -3.68
CA LEU A 5 -4.90 7.01 -4.15
C LEU A 5 -4.38 8.46 -4.13
N TYR A 6 -3.46 8.81 -3.23
CA TYR A 6 -2.86 10.16 -3.22
C TYR A 6 -2.15 10.52 -4.53
N TRP A 7 -1.66 9.53 -5.28
CA TRP A 7 -1.04 9.77 -6.59
C TRP A 7 -2.08 10.23 -7.64
N MET A 8 -3.35 9.82 -7.47
CA MET A 8 -4.44 10.24 -8.36
C MET A 8 -4.81 11.71 -8.20
N SER A 9 -4.48 12.35 -7.07
CA SER A 9 -4.81 13.77 -6.81
C SER A 9 -4.22 14.75 -7.82
N THR A 10 -3.23 14.32 -8.61
CA THR A 10 -2.65 15.08 -9.73
C THR A 10 -3.52 15.07 -10.99
N LEU A 11 -4.34 14.04 -11.18
CA LEU A 11 -5.18 13.82 -12.38
C LEU A 11 -6.66 14.12 -12.12
N SER A 12 -7.17 13.70 -10.97
CA SER A 12 -8.55 13.96 -10.54
C SER A 12 -8.65 13.99 -9.03
N ARG A 13 -9.57 14.83 -8.52
CA ARG A 13 -10.06 14.64 -7.16
C ARG A 13 -10.70 13.26 -7.08
N TRP A 14 -10.48 12.61 -5.94
CA TRP A 14 -10.98 11.28 -5.68
C TRP A 14 -11.64 11.23 -4.31
N ARG A 15 -12.56 10.28 -4.17
CA ARG A 15 -13.19 9.93 -2.91
C ARG A 15 -13.09 8.42 -2.71
N LEU A 16 -12.86 8.02 -1.47
CA LEU A 16 -12.93 6.65 -1.04
C LEU A 16 -14.07 6.55 -0.03
N GLU A 17 -15.10 5.81 -0.38
CA GLU A 17 -16.24 5.51 0.47
C GLU A 17 -16.20 4.02 0.83
N GLU A 18 -16.68 3.68 2.01
CA GLU A 18 -16.83 2.31 2.48
C GLU A 18 -18.32 2.07 2.73
N ASN A 19 -18.86 0.98 2.20
CA ASN A 19 -20.18 0.48 2.52
C ASN A 19 -20.06 -0.91 3.18
N ASP A 20 -21.20 -1.53 3.52
CA ASP A 20 -21.23 -2.81 4.24
C ASP A 20 -20.52 -3.98 3.53
N PHE A 21 -20.27 -3.87 2.22
CA PHE A 21 -19.76 -4.97 1.40
C PHE A 21 -18.49 -4.62 0.61
N GLU A 22 -18.22 -3.35 0.35
CA GLU A 22 -17.16 -2.93 -0.54
C GLU A 22 -16.65 -1.52 -0.27
N TRP A 23 -15.48 -1.25 -0.85
CA TRP A 23 -14.86 0.06 -0.91
C TRP A 23 -15.09 0.63 -2.31
N VAL A 24 -15.66 1.82 -2.38
CA VAL A 24 -15.97 2.52 -3.63
C VAL A 24 -14.99 3.67 -3.82
N VAL A 25 -14.24 3.63 -4.92
CA VAL A 25 -13.39 4.76 -5.36
C VAL A 25 -14.15 5.52 -6.43
N SER A 26 -14.32 6.82 -6.24
CA SER A 26 -14.93 7.72 -7.22
C SER A 26 -13.97 8.83 -7.61
N PHE A 27 -14.06 9.29 -8.85
CA PHE A 27 -13.28 10.41 -9.39
C PHE A 27 -14.21 11.52 -9.87
N ASP A 28 -13.89 12.78 -9.55
CA ASP A 28 -14.66 13.94 -10.03
C ASP A 28 -14.63 14.04 -11.58
N THR A 29 -13.50 13.67 -12.19
CA THR A 29 -13.34 13.62 -13.65
C THR A 29 -13.03 12.19 -14.07
N TYR A 30 -13.81 11.66 -15.01
CA TYR A 30 -13.53 10.38 -15.65
C TYR A 30 -12.92 10.59 -17.04
N SER A 31 -11.73 10.03 -17.25
CA SER A 31 -11.06 9.98 -18.55
C SER A 31 -10.28 8.67 -18.67
N ARG A 32 -9.90 8.27 -19.88
CA ARG A 32 -9.05 7.08 -20.08
C ARG A 32 -7.70 7.19 -19.35
N GLU A 33 -7.18 8.40 -19.22
CA GLU A 33 -5.93 8.66 -18.49
C GLU A 33 -6.09 8.39 -16.99
N VAL A 34 -7.20 8.85 -16.39
CA VAL A 34 -7.55 8.59 -14.99
C VAL A 34 -7.76 7.09 -14.76
N GLU A 35 -8.51 6.43 -15.64
CA GLU A 35 -8.76 4.98 -15.58
C GLU A 35 -7.44 4.19 -15.64
N PHE A 36 -6.61 4.46 -16.64
CA PHE A 36 -5.33 3.78 -16.83
C PHE A 36 -4.38 3.96 -15.64
N GLU A 37 -4.24 5.20 -15.15
CA GLU A 37 -3.36 5.47 -14.02
C GLU A 37 -3.87 4.81 -12.72
N PHE A 38 -5.19 4.80 -12.52
CA PHE A 38 -5.78 4.09 -11.38
C PHE A 38 -5.51 2.58 -11.45
N GLU A 39 -5.72 1.95 -12.61
CA GLU A 39 -5.43 0.53 -12.81
C GLU A 39 -3.95 0.19 -12.58
N ARG A 40 -3.04 1.03 -13.09
CA ARG A 40 -1.60 0.89 -12.86
C ARG A 40 -1.27 0.89 -11.36
N LEU A 41 -1.78 1.87 -10.62
CA LEU A 41 -1.56 2.00 -9.18
C LEU A 41 -2.21 0.87 -8.36
N LEU A 42 -3.37 0.36 -8.81
CA LEU A 42 -4.04 -0.78 -8.21
C LEU A 42 -3.24 -2.08 -8.41
N ASN A 43 -2.71 -2.29 -9.61
CA ASN A 43 -1.86 -3.44 -9.91
C ASN A 43 -0.56 -3.41 -9.08
N ASP A 44 0.07 -2.25 -9.00
CA ASP A 44 1.23 -2.00 -8.13
C ASP A 44 0.94 -2.32 -6.66
N TYR A 45 -0.23 -1.90 -6.16
CA TYR A 45 -0.66 -2.20 -4.81
C TYR A 45 -0.83 -3.72 -4.59
N LYS A 46 -1.57 -4.40 -5.49
CA LYS A 46 -1.79 -5.85 -5.41
C LYS A 46 -0.47 -6.62 -5.41
N LEU A 47 0.49 -6.22 -6.23
CA LEU A 47 1.81 -6.84 -6.27
C LEU A 47 2.57 -6.65 -4.95
N ARG A 48 2.55 -5.43 -4.39
CA ARG A 48 3.18 -5.16 -3.09
C ARG A 48 2.58 -5.97 -1.96
N GLU A 49 1.25 -6.09 -1.91
CA GLU A 49 0.57 -6.90 -0.90
C GLU A 49 0.91 -8.39 -1.05
N CYS A 50 0.95 -8.91 -2.28
CA CYS A 50 1.35 -10.29 -2.55
C CYS A 50 2.79 -10.58 -2.11
N LEU A 51 3.73 -9.69 -2.43
CA LEU A 51 5.12 -9.83 -1.99
C LEU A 51 5.24 -9.67 -0.47
N HIS A 52 4.46 -8.78 0.12
CA HIS A 52 4.46 -8.57 1.57
C HIS A 52 3.94 -9.80 2.30
N SER A 53 2.85 -10.42 1.86
CA SER A 53 2.32 -11.64 2.48
C SER A 53 3.29 -12.81 2.38
N GLN A 54 4.08 -12.89 1.30
CA GLN A 54 5.10 -13.93 1.12
C GLN A 54 6.40 -13.69 1.90
N THR A 55 6.74 -12.43 2.19
CA THR A 55 8.04 -12.06 2.77
C THR A 55 7.96 -11.39 4.14
N GLY A 56 6.74 -11.20 4.66
CA GLY A 56 6.47 -10.51 5.92
C GLY A 56 7.18 -11.15 7.11
N ASP A 57 7.06 -12.48 7.23
CA ASP A 57 7.66 -13.25 8.32
C ASP A 57 9.19 -13.20 8.29
N VAL A 58 9.79 -13.30 7.10
CA VAL A 58 11.24 -13.21 6.91
C VAL A 58 11.73 -11.82 7.32
N ARG A 59 11.00 -10.76 6.92
CA ARG A 59 11.34 -9.38 7.27
C ARG A 59 11.24 -9.14 8.78
N ALA A 60 10.17 -9.61 9.41
CA ALA A 60 9.98 -9.51 10.86
C ALA A 60 11.09 -10.26 11.63
N SER A 61 11.48 -11.44 11.16
CA SER A 61 12.57 -12.23 11.73
C SER A 61 13.92 -11.50 11.65
N ILE A 62 14.25 -10.90 10.50
CA ILE A 62 15.47 -10.10 10.34
C ILE A 62 15.48 -8.91 11.31
N ILE A 63 14.38 -8.16 11.39
CA ILE A 63 14.25 -7.01 12.31
C ILE A 63 14.42 -7.47 13.76
N GLY A 64 13.76 -8.56 14.14
CA GLY A 64 13.86 -9.12 15.49
C GLY A 64 15.28 -9.54 15.84
N ASN A 65 16.01 -10.17 14.92
CA ASN A 65 17.40 -10.56 15.13
C ASN A 65 18.35 -9.36 15.27
N VAL A 66 18.12 -8.30 14.48
CA VAL A 66 18.88 -7.05 14.59
C VAL A 66 18.64 -6.38 15.95
N LEU A 67 17.38 -6.25 16.38
CA LEU A 67 17.04 -5.66 17.68
C LEU A 67 17.65 -6.44 18.84
N LYS A 68 17.54 -7.78 18.83
CA LYS A 68 18.19 -8.65 19.84
C LYS A 68 19.70 -8.47 19.90
N SER A 69 20.36 -8.31 18.76
CA SER A 69 21.81 -8.09 18.69
C SER A 69 22.19 -6.73 19.29
N ILE A 70 21.39 -5.69 19.05
CA ILE A 70 21.59 -4.38 19.66
C ILE A 70 21.41 -4.46 21.18
N ASP A 71 20.31 -5.05 21.65
CA ASP A 71 20.03 -5.22 23.07
C ASP A 71 21.19 -5.96 23.77
N SER A 72 21.70 -7.04 23.17
CA SER A 72 22.82 -7.80 23.74
C SER A 72 24.10 -6.97 23.92
N ARG A 73 24.36 -6.03 23.00
CA ARG A 73 25.54 -5.14 23.06
C ARG A 73 25.36 -4.02 24.08
N LEU A 74 24.14 -3.54 24.27
CA LEU A 74 23.82 -2.50 25.25
C LEU A 74 23.74 -3.04 26.69
N SER A 75 23.49 -4.34 26.86
CA SER A 75 23.47 -5.02 28.15
C SER A 75 24.83 -5.52 28.64
N GLN A 76 25.91 -5.29 27.88
CA GLN A 76 27.30 -5.52 28.27
C GLN A 76 27.95 -4.23 28.79
#